data_AF-A0A497XLJ6-F1
#
_entry.id   AF-A0A497XLJ6-F1
#
_cell.length_a   1.000
_cell.length_b   1.000
_cell.length_c   1.000
_cell.angle_alpha   90.00
_cell.angle_beta   90.00
_cell.angle_gamma   90.00
#
_symmetry.space_group_name_H-M   'P 1'
#
loop_
_entity.id
_entity.type
_entity.pdbx_description
1 polymer ?
#
loop_
_entity_poly.entity_id
_entity_poly.type
_entity_poly.pdbx_seq_one_letter_code
_entity_poly.pdbx_strand_id
1 'polypeptide(L)'
;MQGVNKGKHEQLQNALVQLSNLLENEQEDKESIQQAIDYQKKLEYVYSDYQKKLADLEQVVIEYEDFYAHVKAQFLTRKLKELKREIRTKQPAYGLLAENIRLSYGT
;
A
#
# COMPACT_ATOMS: atom_id res chain seq x y z
N MET A 1 2.83 5.26 9.10
CA MET A 1 3.97 4.31 9.13
C MET A 1 5.20 5.05 8.67
N GLN A 2 6.33 4.98 9.39
CA GLN A 2 7.61 5.41 8.82
C GLN A 2 8.09 4.30 7.90
N GLY A 3 7.98 4.53 6.58
CA GLY A 3 8.48 3.58 5.57
C GLY A 3 10.01 3.53 5.55
N VAL A 4 10.56 2.62 4.74
CA VAL A 4 12.00 2.60 4.47
C VAL A 4 12.40 3.90 3.77
N ASN A 5 13.38 4.61 4.34
CA ASN A 5 13.83 5.89 3.81
C ASN A 5 14.78 5.67 2.62
N LYS A 6 14.34 6.05 1.41
CA LYS A 6 15.12 5.95 0.17
C LYS A 6 16.50 6.61 0.28
N GLY A 7 16.58 7.81 0.83
CA GLY A 7 17.84 8.54 0.97
C GLY A 7 18.84 7.83 1.88
N LYS A 8 18.38 7.29 3.02
CA LYS A 8 19.24 6.50 3.92
C LYS A 8 19.70 5.20 3.25
N HIS A 9 18.84 4.56 2.47
CA HIS A 9 19.19 3.37 1.71
C HIS A 9 20.28 3.66 0.67
N GLU A 10 20.09 4.69 -0.16
CA GLU A 10 21.07 5.11 -1.18
C GLU A 10 22.41 5.52 -0.56
N GLN A 11 22.39 6.22 0.57
CA GLN A 11 23.60 6.57 1.31
C GLN A 11 24.36 5.33 1.77
N LEU A 12 23.67 4.33 2.31
CA LEU A 12 24.32 3.09 2.77
C LEU A 12 24.84 2.23 1.62
N GLN A 13 24.10 2.16 0.49
CA GLN A 13 24.57 1.53 -0.75
C GLN A 13 25.89 2.15 -1.22
N ASN A 14 25.93 3.48 -1.29
CA ASN A 14 27.13 4.21 -1.71
C ASN A 14 28.30 4.01 -0.73
N ALA A 15 28.02 3.97 0.58
CA ALA A 15 29.04 3.72 1.59
C ALA A 15 29.66 2.32 1.44
N LEU A 16 28.86 1.30 1.11
CA LEU A 16 29.35 -0.07 0.89
C LEU A 16 30.22 -0.17 -0.38
N VAL A 17 29.86 0.54 -1.45
CA VAL A 17 30.69 0.63 -2.66
C VAL A 17 32.02 1.34 -2.39
N GLN A 18 31.98 2.44 -1.64
CA GLN A 18 33.21 3.14 -1.26
C GLN A 18 34.10 2.27 -0.37
N LEU A 19 33.50 1.52 0.55
CA LEU A 19 34.20 0.58 1.41
C LEU A 19 34.86 -0.55 0.60
N SER A 20 34.13 -1.20 -0.30
CA SER A 20 34.70 -2.29 -1.11
C SER A 20 35.87 -1.80 -1.96
N ASN A 21 35.74 -0.62 -2.58
CA ASN A 21 36.82 -0.03 -3.38
C ASN A 21 38.05 0.32 -2.53
N LEU A 22 37.83 0.81 -1.30
CA LEU A 22 38.93 1.11 -0.37
C LEU A 22 39.65 -0.17 0.04
N LEU A 23 38.91 -1.22 0.43
CA LEU A 23 39.47 -2.52 0.80
C LEU A 23 40.24 -3.17 -0.36
N GLU A 24 39.75 -3.05 -1.59
CA GLU A 24 40.46 -3.51 -2.79
C GLU A 24 41.77 -2.76 -3.01
N ASN A 25 41.78 -1.43 -2.83
CA ASN A 25 42.97 -0.59 -3.00
C ASN A 25 44.04 -0.86 -1.93
N GLU A 26 43.63 -1.10 -0.68
CA GLU A 26 44.53 -1.41 0.43
C GLU A 26 44.99 -2.88 0.45
N GLN A 27 44.58 -3.69 -0.53
CA GLN A 27 44.87 -5.13 -0.63
C GLN A 27 44.45 -5.91 0.62
N GLU A 28 43.33 -5.50 1.22
CA GLU A 28 42.73 -6.17 2.37
C GLU A 28 42.23 -7.57 2.01
N ASP A 29 41.85 -8.31 3.04
CA ASP A 29 41.41 -9.68 2.88
C ASP A 29 40.17 -9.79 1.97
N LYS A 30 40.13 -10.86 1.17
CA LYS A 30 39.05 -11.10 0.21
C LYS A 30 37.69 -11.33 0.87
N GLU A 31 37.66 -11.75 2.13
CA GLU A 31 36.43 -12.03 2.86
C GLU A 31 35.71 -10.72 3.19
N SER A 32 36.44 -9.71 3.67
CA SER A 32 35.92 -8.36 3.95
C SER A 32 35.36 -7.68 2.70
N ILE A 33 36.06 -7.78 1.57
CA ILE A 33 35.60 -7.25 0.27
C ILE A 33 34.29 -7.95 -0.15
N GLN A 34 34.29 -9.29 -0.09
CA GLN A 34 33.12 -10.08 -0.46
C GLN A 34 31.92 -9.78 0.45
N GLN A 35 32.15 -9.60 1.75
CA GLN A 35 31.12 -9.28 2.71
C GLN A 35 30.44 -7.94 2.42
N ALA A 36 31.22 -6.90 2.05
CA ALA A 36 30.66 -5.61 1.65
C ALA A 36 29.75 -5.73 0.41
N ILE A 37 30.19 -6.50 -0.60
CA ILE A 37 29.42 -6.78 -1.81
C ILE A 37 28.13 -7.55 -1.48
N ASP A 38 28.21 -8.54 -0.59
CA ASP A 38 27.06 -9.36 -0.23
C ASP A 38 26.01 -8.57 0.56
N TYR A 39 26.44 -7.71 1.48
CA TYR A 39 25.54 -6.77 2.16
C TYR A 39 24.90 -5.79 1.20
N GLN A 40 25.67 -5.28 0.23
CA GLN A 40 25.14 -4.40 -0.80
C GLN A 40 24.02 -5.08 -1.58
N LYS A 41 24.26 -6.29 -2.09
CA LYS A 41 23.26 -7.09 -2.82
C LYS A 41 22.03 -7.38 -1.96
N LYS A 42 22.23 -7.73 -0.69
CA LYS A 42 21.12 -8.04 0.21
C LYS A 42 20.26 -6.82 0.49
N LEU A 43 20.87 -5.65 0.70
CA LEU A 43 20.14 -4.40 0.91
C LEU A 43 19.31 -4.02 -0.32
N GLU A 44 19.87 -4.16 -1.52
CA GLU A 44 19.16 -3.90 -2.77
C GLU A 44 17.96 -4.85 -2.93
N TYR A 45 18.18 -6.15 -2.72
CA TYR A 45 17.11 -7.14 -2.77
C TYR A 45 15.97 -6.83 -1.82
N VAL A 46 16.27 -6.54 -0.55
CA VAL A 46 15.25 -6.25 0.47
C VAL A 46 14.52 -4.93 0.17
N TYR A 47 15.22 -3.92 -0.33
CA TYR A 47 14.62 -2.65 -0.70
C TYR A 47 13.70 -2.79 -1.93
N SER A 48 14.12 -3.55 -2.93
CA SER A 48 13.29 -3.85 -4.10
C SER A 48 12.02 -4.64 -3.72
N ASP A 49 12.14 -5.65 -2.85
CA ASP A 49 10.99 -6.40 -2.33
C ASP A 49 10.01 -5.48 -1.55
N TYR A 50 10.55 -4.57 -0.73
CA TYR A 50 9.75 -3.55 -0.06
C TYR A 50 8.98 -2.65 -1.04
N GLN A 51 9.63 -2.19 -2.11
CA GLN A 51 8.97 -1.36 -3.13
C GLN A 51 7.84 -2.11 -3.85
N LYS A 52 8.04 -3.39 -4.17
CA LYS A 52 6.99 -4.23 -4.77
C LYS A 52 5.78 -4.36 -3.85
N LYS A 53 6.02 -4.68 -2.56
CA LYS A 53 4.95 -4.81 -1.57
C LYS A 53 4.19 -3.50 -1.36
N LEU A 54 4.85 -2.35 -1.45
CA LEU A 54 4.17 -1.05 -1.41
C LEU A 54 3.26 -0.85 -2.63
N ALA A 55 3.71 -1.21 -3.83
CA ALA A 55 2.89 -1.12 -5.03
C ALA A 55 1.68 -2.07 -4.96
N ASP A 56 1.88 -3.29 -4.47
CA ASP A 56 0.78 -4.24 -4.26
C ASP A 56 -0.23 -3.71 -3.23
N LEU A 57 0.24 -3.08 -2.15
CA LEU A 57 -0.63 -2.47 -1.15
C LEU A 57 -1.41 -1.28 -1.72
N GLU A 58 -0.76 -0.44 -2.51
CA GLU A 58 -1.41 0.68 -3.21
C GLU A 58 -2.54 0.16 -4.11
N GLN A 59 -2.30 -0.90 -4.87
CA GLN A 59 -3.31 -1.53 -5.71
C GLN A 59 -4.51 -2.04 -4.90
N VAL A 60 -4.27 -2.71 -3.77
CA VAL A 60 -5.35 -3.18 -2.87
C VAL A 60 -6.16 -2.02 -2.31
N VAL A 61 -5.51 -0.90 -1.95
CA VAL A 61 -6.19 0.30 -1.47
C VAL A 61 -7.09 0.88 -2.56
N ILE A 62 -6.58 1.01 -3.78
CA ILE A 62 -7.35 1.50 -4.93
C ILE A 62 -8.57 0.62 -5.19
N GLU A 63 -8.37 -0.71 -5.27
CA GLU A 63 -9.46 -1.67 -5.50
C GLU A 63 -10.53 -1.59 -4.41
N TYR A 64 -10.11 -1.46 -3.16
CA TYR A 64 -11.04 -1.29 -2.04
C TYR A 64 -11.83 0.01 -2.15
N GLU A 65 -11.16 1.13 -2.42
CA GLU A 65 -11.81 2.44 -2.54
C GLU A 65 -12.81 2.47 -3.70
N ASP A 66 -12.44 1.92 -4.85
CA ASP A 66 -13.31 1.80 -6.02
C ASP A 66 -14.53 0.93 -5.72
N PHE A 67 -14.31 -0.24 -5.12
CA PHE A 67 -15.39 -1.15 -4.77
C PHE A 67 -16.32 -0.53 -3.71
N TYR A 68 -15.74 0.11 -2.69
CA TYR A 68 -16.49 0.81 -1.66
C TYR A 68 -17.34 1.94 -2.25
N ALA A 69 -16.77 2.75 -3.15
CA ALA A 69 -17.50 3.82 -3.83
C ALA A 69 -18.64 3.25 -4.70
N HIS A 70 -18.39 2.16 -5.43
CA HIS A 70 -19.41 1.47 -6.22
C HIS A 70 -20.57 0.97 -5.36
N VAL A 71 -20.28 0.25 -4.27
CA VAL A 71 -21.30 -0.29 -3.34
C VAL A 71 -22.10 0.86 -2.71
N LYS A 72 -21.41 1.87 -2.18
CA LYS A 72 -22.02 3.03 -1.52
C LYS A 72 -22.90 3.84 -2.46
N ALA A 73 -22.34 4.31 -3.57
CA ALA A 73 -23.00 5.30 -4.41
C ALA A 73 -23.90 4.68 -5.47
N GLN A 74 -23.47 3.58 -6.11
CA GLN A 74 -24.15 3.03 -7.28
C GLN A 74 -25.14 1.92 -6.90
N PHE A 75 -24.73 1.00 -6.02
CA PHE A 75 -25.60 -0.11 -5.62
C PHE A 75 -26.64 0.32 -4.58
N LEU A 76 -26.22 0.79 -3.40
CA LEU A 76 -27.13 1.09 -2.29
C LEU A 76 -28.16 2.18 -2.67
N THR A 77 -27.71 3.28 -3.26
CA THR A 77 -28.62 4.36 -3.71
C THR A 77 -29.65 3.87 -4.72
N ARG A 78 -29.22 3.08 -5.72
CA ARG A 78 -30.12 2.52 -6.73
C ARG A 78 -31.12 1.56 -6.10
N LYS A 79 -30.65 0.66 -5.24
CA LYS A 79 -31.51 -0.31 -4.56
C LYS A 79 -32.51 0.37 -3.63
N LEU A 80 -32.12 1.41 -2.89
CA LEU A 80 -33.04 2.21 -2.09
C LEU A 80 -34.14 2.87 -2.93
N LYS A 81 -33.82 3.35 -4.15
CA LYS A 81 -34.80 3.92 -5.08
C LYS A 81 -35.74 2.86 -5.65
N GLU A 82 -35.23 1.68 -6.01
CA GLU A 82 -36.02 0.53 -6.48
C GLU A 82 -36.97 0.06 -5.37
N LEU A 83 -36.45 -0.20 -4.17
CA LEU A 83 -37.23 -0.59 -3.00
C LEU A 83 -38.31 0.43 -2.63
N LYS A 84 -38.05 1.73 -2.78
CA LYS A 84 -39.07 2.79 -2.58
C LYS A 84 -40.27 2.65 -3.52
N ARG A 85 -40.02 2.20 -4.76
CA ARG A 85 -41.04 2.06 -5.81
C ARG A 85 -41.87 0.79 -5.61
N GLU A 86 -41.22 -0.29 -5.20
CA GLU A 86 -41.86 -1.61 -5.04
C GLU A 86 -42.57 -1.74 -3.69
N ILE A 87 -41.92 -1.30 -2.61
CA ILE A 87 -42.49 -1.31 -1.28
C ILE A 87 -43.17 0.05 -1.08
N ARG A 88 -44.50 0.10 -1.24
CA ARG A 88 -45.31 1.23 -0.76
C ARG A 88 -44.78 1.58 0.63
N THR A 89 -44.27 2.79 0.83
CA THR A 89 -43.39 3.31 1.91
C THR A 89 -43.88 3.17 3.38
N LYS A 90 -44.69 2.16 3.68
CA LYS A 90 -45.31 1.87 4.98
C LYS A 90 -44.53 0.84 5.82
N GLN A 91 -43.41 0.30 5.32
CA GLN A 91 -42.59 -0.63 6.10
C GLN A 91 -41.53 0.12 6.94
N PRO A 92 -41.56 0.02 8.29
CA PRO A 92 -40.61 0.70 9.18
C PRO A 92 -39.14 0.36 8.88
N ALA A 93 -38.87 -0.88 8.44
CA ALA A 93 -37.53 -1.34 8.11
C ALA A 93 -36.88 -0.54 6.95
N TYR A 94 -37.68 -0.06 5.99
CA TYR A 94 -37.17 0.79 4.90
C TYR A 94 -36.72 2.16 5.41
N GLY A 95 -37.50 2.77 6.32
CA GLY A 95 -37.16 4.06 6.92
C GLY A 95 -35.85 3.99 7.72
N LEU A 96 -35.72 2.97 8.57
CA LEU A 96 -34.50 2.70 9.32
C LEU A 96 -33.28 2.48 8.42
N LEU A 97 -33.43 1.69 7.34
CA LEU A 97 -32.34 1.44 6.40
C LEU A 97 -31.91 2.72 5.67
N ALA A 98 -32.87 3.50 5.18
CA ALA A 98 -32.59 4.76 4.47
C ALA A 98 -31.92 5.78 5.39
N GLU A 99 -32.34 5.88 6.65
CA GLU A 99 -31.75 6.78 7.62
C GLU A 99 -30.33 6.36 8.02
N ASN A 100 -30.09 5.06 8.26
CA ASN A 100 -28.75 4.54 8.54
C ASN A 100 -27.78 4.79 7.37
N ILE A 101 -28.26 4.65 6.13
CA ILE A 101 -27.43 4.93 4.96
C ILE A 101 -27.11 6.43 4.90
N ARG A 102 -28.10 7.30 5.07
CA ARG A 102 -27.88 8.76 5.08
C ARG A 102 -26.90 9.19 6.17
N LEU A 103 -27.02 8.65 7.38
CA LEU A 103 -26.16 9.01 8.52
C LEU A 103 -24.72 8.53 8.35
N SER A 104 -24.53 7.30 7.90
CA SER A 104 -23.20 6.70 7.76
C SER A 104 -22.46 7.15 6.51
N TYR A 105 -23.19 7.51 5.45
CA TYR A 105 -22.61 7.67 4.12
C TYR A 105 -22.84 9.06 3.50
N GLY A 106 -23.73 9.88 4.07
CA GLY A 106 -24.03 11.25 3.62
C GLY A 106 -24.76 11.34 2.27
N THR A 107 -25.07 10.19 1.67
CA THR A 107 -25.82 9.98 0.43
C THR A 107 -27.27 9.63 0.73
#